data_AF-A0A1Y2ZVZ1-F1
#
_entry.id   AF-A0A1Y2ZVZ1-F1
#
_cell.length_a   1.000
_cell.length_b   1.000
_cell.length_c   1.000
_cell.angle_alpha   90.00
_cell.angle_beta   90.00
_cell.angle_gamma   90.00
#
_symmetry.space_group_name_H-M   'P 1'
#
loop_
_entity.id
_entity.type
_entity.pdbx_description
1 polymer ?
#
loop_
_entity_poly.entity_id
_entity_poly.type
_entity_poly.pdbx_seq_one_letter_code
_entity_poly.pdbx_strand_id
1 'polypeptide(L)'
;MTQAVGIFFIVNGNVVFDAAPLEQGELYGDTIGFGGHYDYWEALIPKNSTEQLFKSHEYDYFPRGRVVYFIKSKSFRLYADRCLKTSDLEKIAATFHLPAYQLARDEHYQCAGCNSEYIDF
;
A
#
# COMPACT_ATOMS: atom_id res chain seq x y z
N MET A 1 -2.56 -0.73 20.25
CA MET A 1 -2.56 -0.77 18.77
C MET A 1 -1.26 -1.42 18.34
N THR A 2 -1.32 -2.39 17.44
CA THR A 2 -0.16 -3.20 17.02
C THR A 2 0.35 -2.69 15.67
N GLN A 3 1.67 -2.67 15.50
CA GLN A 3 2.28 -2.27 14.23
C GLN A 3 1.92 -3.29 13.14
N ALA A 4 1.67 -2.81 11.93
CA ALA A 4 1.20 -3.65 10.84
C ALA A 4 2.08 -3.56 9.60
N VAL A 5 2.06 -4.62 8.80
CA VAL A 5 2.64 -4.68 7.45
C VAL A 5 1.52 -4.98 6.46
N GLY A 6 1.71 -4.62 5.20
CA GLY A 6 0.66 -4.81 4.19
C GLY A 6 0.78 -3.90 2.99
N ILE A 7 -0.28 -3.88 2.20
CA ILE A 7 -0.42 -3.08 0.98
C ILE A 7 -1.45 -1.98 1.17
N PHE A 8 -1.32 -0.91 0.39
CA PHE A 8 -2.31 0.16 0.38
C PHE A 8 -2.46 0.79 -1.01
N PHE A 9 -3.59 1.47 -1.19
CA PHE A 9 -3.96 2.33 -2.30
C PHE A 9 -4.54 3.63 -1.75
N ILE A 10 -4.39 4.72 -2.49
CA ILE A 10 -5.06 6.00 -2.20
C ILE A 10 -6.10 6.28 -3.27
N VAL A 11 -7.36 6.29 -2.86
CA VAL A 11 -8.52 6.48 -3.74
C VAL A 11 -9.31 7.69 -3.24
N ASN A 12 -9.29 8.78 -4.01
CA ASN A 12 -9.84 10.09 -3.61
C ASN A 12 -9.40 10.55 -2.20
N GLY A 13 -8.14 10.31 -1.85
CA GLY A 13 -7.57 10.69 -0.56
C GLY A 13 -7.95 9.80 0.62
N ASN A 14 -8.64 8.68 0.37
CA ASN A 14 -8.93 7.64 1.36
C ASN A 14 -7.98 6.46 1.18
N VAL A 15 -7.61 5.82 2.31
CA VAL A 15 -6.74 4.65 2.30
C VAL A 15 -7.61 3.40 2.12
N VAL A 16 -7.37 2.67 1.05
CA VAL A 16 -7.84 1.28 0.85
C VAL A 16 -6.64 0.38 1.10
N PHE A 17 -6.76 -0.63 1.97
CA PHE A 17 -5.59 -1.41 2.40
C PHE A 17 -5.94 -2.85 2.76
N ASP A 18 -4.90 -3.67 2.75
CA ASP A 18 -4.90 -4.98 3.35
C ASP A 18 -3.67 -5.11 4.24
N ALA A 19 -3.88 -5.51 5.49
CA ALA A 19 -2.85 -5.45 6.52
C ALA A 19 -2.99 -6.58 7.53
N ALA A 20 -1.84 -7.05 8.00
CA ALA A 20 -1.72 -7.97 9.12
C ALA A 20 -0.87 -7.35 10.22
N PRO A 21 -1.13 -7.69 11.50
CA PRO A 21 -0.17 -7.42 12.57
C PRO A 21 1.22 -7.95 12.18
N LEU A 22 2.28 -7.25 12.58
CA LEU A 22 3.66 -7.62 12.25
C LEU A 22 3.97 -9.09 12.58
N GLU A 23 3.41 -9.60 13.68
CA GLU A 23 3.62 -10.98 14.15
C GLU A 23 2.93 -12.04 13.28
N GLN A 24 1.96 -11.62 12.46
CA GLN A 24 1.23 -12.47 11.51
C GLN A 24 1.67 -12.24 10.06
N GLY A 25 2.64 -11.34 9.84
CA GLY A 25 3.19 -11.08 8.52
C GLY A 25 3.98 -12.27 7.98
N GLU A 26 4.16 -12.28 6.67
CA GLU A 26 4.84 -13.32 5.92
C GLU A 26 6.33 -12.99 5.81
N LEU A 27 7.18 -13.98 6.11
CA LEU A 27 8.63 -13.84 5.99
C LEU A 27 9.06 -14.02 4.53
N TYR A 28 9.75 -13.01 3.99
CA TYR A 28 10.41 -13.08 2.69
C TYR A 28 11.84 -12.55 2.81
N GLY A 29 12.82 -13.45 2.77
CA GLY A 29 14.23 -13.11 2.99
C GLY A 29 14.45 -12.48 4.37
N ASP A 30 14.88 -11.22 4.40
CA ASP A 30 15.08 -10.44 5.64
C ASP A 30 13.95 -9.44 5.93
N THR A 31 12.82 -9.58 5.23
CA THR A 31 11.65 -8.72 5.36
C THR A 31 10.41 -9.48 5.82
N ILE A 32 9.53 -8.78 6.54
CA ILE A 32 8.19 -9.22 6.85
C ILE A 32 7.22 -8.32 6.07
N GLY A 33 6.34 -8.92 5.27
CA GLY A 33 5.33 -8.24 4.47
C GLY A 33 3.97 -8.93 4.59
N PHE A 34 2.96 -8.42 3.88
CA PHE A 34 1.65 -9.06 3.81
C PHE A 34 0.88 -8.62 2.56
N GLY A 35 0.11 -9.53 1.95
CA GLY A 35 -0.84 -9.26 0.87
C GLY A 35 -0.22 -8.98 -0.51
N GLY A 36 -1.00 -9.22 -1.56
CA GLY A 36 -0.68 -8.91 -2.96
C GLY A 36 -1.66 -7.88 -3.52
N HIS A 37 -1.16 -6.85 -4.24
CA HIS A 37 -2.02 -5.77 -4.76
C HIS A 37 -3.07 -6.29 -5.73
N TYR A 38 -2.67 -7.17 -6.66
CA TYR A 38 -3.58 -7.81 -7.61
C TYR A 38 -4.57 -8.73 -6.89
N ASP A 39 -4.09 -9.65 -6.05
CA ASP A 39 -4.95 -10.63 -5.35
C ASP A 39 -6.01 -9.94 -4.49
N TYR A 40 -5.62 -8.88 -3.77
CA TYR A 40 -6.56 -8.08 -2.99
C TYR A 40 -7.59 -7.38 -3.88
N TRP A 41 -7.15 -6.72 -4.95
CA TRP A 41 -8.07 -6.05 -5.87
C TRP A 41 -9.03 -7.07 -6.50
N GLU A 42 -8.55 -8.22 -6.96
CA GLU A 42 -9.36 -9.28 -7.59
C GLU A 42 -10.44 -9.78 -6.62
N ALA A 43 -10.07 -10.07 -5.37
CA ALA A 43 -10.99 -10.58 -4.35
C ALA A 43 -11.92 -9.52 -3.74
N LEU A 44 -11.63 -8.23 -3.89
CA LEU A 44 -12.39 -7.16 -3.26
C LEU A 44 -13.80 -7.05 -3.84
N ILE A 45 -14.80 -7.21 -2.98
CA ILE A 45 -16.21 -6.90 -3.25
C ILE A 45 -16.52 -5.52 -2.63
N PRO A 46 -16.78 -4.47 -3.44
CA PRO A 46 -17.00 -3.12 -2.94
C PRO A 46 -18.20 -2.97 -2.00
N LYS A 47 -18.00 -2.26 -0.90
CA LYS A 47 -19.02 -1.99 0.13
C LYS A 47 -19.35 -0.50 0.29
N ASN A 48 -18.50 0.37 -0.24
CA ASN A 48 -18.66 1.82 -0.18
C ASN A 48 -18.23 2.48 -1.50
N SER A 49 -18.51 3.77 -1.66
CA SER A 49 -18.21 4.50 -2.90
C SER A 49 -16.72 4.57 -3.24
N THR A 50 -15.84 4.61 -2.23
CA THR A 50 -14.38 4.58 -2.43
C THR A 50 -13.96 3.25 -3.03
N GLU A 51 -14.43 2.13 -2.50
CA GLU A 51 -14.12 0.80 -3.04
C GLU A 51 -14.78 0.55 -4.40
N GLN A 52 -15.95 1.14 -4.65
CA GLN A 52 -16.59 1.07 -5.98
C GLN A 52 -15.75 1.80 -7.03
N LEU A 53 -15.25 2.99 -6.71
CA LEU A 53 -14.32 3.72 -7.57
C LEU A 53 -12.98 2.97 -7.72
N PHE A 54 -12.49 2.36 -6.65
CA PHE A 54 -11.28 1.54 -6.73
C PHE A 54 -11.44 0.36 -7.70
N LYS A 55 -12.59 -0.32 -7.67
CA LYS A 55 -12.89 -1.47 -8.54
C LYS A 55 -13.35 -1.10 -9.95
N SER A 56 -13.59 0.18 -10.25
CA SER A 56 -13.92 0.63 -11.61
C SER A 56 -12.69 0.86 -12.49
N HIS A 57 -11.50 0.58 -11.98
CA HIS A 57 -10.22 0.70 -12.69
C HIS A 57 -9.35 -0.51 -12.38
N GLU A 58 -8.32 -0.75 -13.19
CA GLU A 58 -7.31 -1.79 -12.91
C GLU A 58 -6.57 -1.53 -11.59
N TYR A 59 -6.07 -2.61 -10.98
CA TYR A 59 -5.47 -2.57 -9.64
C TYR A 59 -4.30 -1.58 -9.52
N ASP A 60 -3.61 -1.29 -10.61
CA ASP A 60 -2.48 -0.39 -10.69
C ASP A 60 -2.82 1.04 -11.13
N TYR A 61 -4.11 1.37 -11.32
CA TYR A 61 -4.56 2.72 -11.69
C TYR A 61 -4.22 3.77 -10.63
N PHE A 62 -4.51 3.46 -9.35
CA PHE A 62 -4.38 4.40 -8.24
C PHE A 62 -2.99 4.37 -7.61
N PRO A 63 -2.52 5.50 -7.01
CA PRO A 63 -1.30 5.52 -6.21
C PRO A 63 -1.33 4.45 -5.14
N ARG A 64 -0.30 3.61 -5.11
CA ARG A 64 -0.23 2.45 -4.24
C ARG A 64 1.14 2.31 -3.59
N GLY A 65 1.25 1.38 -2.67
CA GLY A 65 2.51 1.07 -2.04
C GLY A 65 2.41 -0.08 -1.05
N ARG A 66 3.48 -0.26 -0.29
CA ARG A 66 3.63 -1.36 0.65
C ARG A 66 4.39 -0.93 1.89
N VAL A 67 3.93 -1.41 3.04
CA VAL A 67 4.64 -1.35 4.31
C VAL A 67 5.28 -2.72 4.56
N VAL A 68 6.60 -2.73 4.70
CA VAL A 68 7.36 -3.93 5.09
C VAL A 68 8.21 -3.63 6.31
N TYR A 69 8.55 -4.66 7.06
CA TYR A 69 9.49 -4.56 8.18
C TYR A 69 10.80 -5.27 7.85
N PHE A 70 11.92 -4.57 7.97
CA PHE A 70 13.25 -5.15 7.81
C PHE A 70 13.76 -5.68 9.16
N ILE A 71 14.01 -6.98 9.24
CA ILE A 71 14.38 -7.65 10.49
C ILE A 71 15.77 -7.20 10.98
N LYS A 72 16.73 -7.10 10.05
CA LYS A 72 18.12 -6.75 10.38
C LYS A 72 18.26 -5.32 10.93
N SER A 73 17.63 -4.35 10.27
CA SER A 73 17.65 -2.94 10.68
C SER A 73 16.57 -2.60 11.71
N LYS A 74 15.68 -3.55 12.02
CA LYS A 74 14.54 -3.39 12.94
C LYS A 74 13.68 -2.17 12.62
N SER A 75 13.40 -1.95 11.33
CA SER A 75 12.77 -0.71 10.85
C SER A 75 11.70 -0.98 9.80
N PHE A 76 10.63 -0.20 9.85
CA PHE A 76 9.63 -0.18 8.78
C PHE A 76 10.16 0.56 7.55
N ARG A 77 9.82 0.05 6.38
CA ARG A 77 9.95 0.74 5.10
C ARG A 77 8.58 0.91 4.47
N LEU A 78 8.27 2.14 4.11
CA LEU A 78 7.07 2.51 3.36
C LEU A 78 7.53 2.75 1.92
N TYR A 79 7.25 1.80 1.05
CA TYR A 79 7.40 1.97 -0.39
C TYR A 79 6.16 2.65 -0.95
N ALA A 80 6.36 3.75 -1.67
CA ALA A 80 5.27 4.62 -2.09
C ALA A 80 5.44 5.13 -3.51
N ASP A 81 4.33 5.19 -4.23
CA ASP A 81 4.18 5.95 -5.46
C ASP A 81 4.57 7.42 -5.27
N ARG A 82 5.23 8.03 -6.27
CA ARG A 82 5.63 9.45 -6.27
C ARG A 82 4.45 10.43 -6.30
N CYS A 83 3.27 9.98 -6.74
CA CYS A 83 2.04 10.75 -6.81
C CYS A 83 1.40 10.97 -5.41
N LEU A 84 1.90 10.30 -4.35
CA LEU A 84 1.45 10.46 -2.96
C LEU A 84 1.92 11.78 -2.32
N LYS A 85 1.02 12.46 -1.62
CA LYS A 85 1.31 13.69 -0.87
C LYS A 85 1.72 13.35 0.57
N THR A 86 2.35 14.30 1.26
CA THR A 86 2.68 14.15 2.70
C THR A 86 1.47 13.78 3.55
N SER A 87 0.32 14.40 3.30
CA SER A 87 -0.93 14.08 4.00
C SER A 87 -1.42 12.64 3.78
N ASP A 88 -1.11 12.04 2.62
CA ASP A 88 -1.46 10.65 2.36
C ASP A 88 -0.53 9.73 3.14
N LEU A 89 0.77 10.04 3.17
CA LEU A 89 1.78 9.30 3.95
C LEU A 89 1.47 9.32 5.45
N GLU A 90 1.01 10.44 5.99
CA GLU A 90 0.59 10.56 7.39
C GLU A 90 -0.61 9.67 7.70
N LYS A 91 -1.62 9.64 6.81
CA LYS A 91 -2.77 8.73 6.95
C LYS A 91 -2.34 7.28 6.91
N ILE A 92 -1.47 6.91 5.96
CA ILE A 92 -0.93 5.54 5.86
C ILE A 92 -0.16 5.17 7.13
N ALA A 93 0.72 6.05 7.61
CA ALA A 93 1.47 5.80 8.84
C ALA A 93 0.55 5.61 10.05
N ALA A 94 -0.53 6.38 10.15
CA ALA A 94 -1.55 6.20 11.18
C ALA A 94 -2.29 4.86 11.02
N THR A 95 -2.74 4.51 9.82
CA THR A 95 -3.45 3.25 9.51
C THR A 95 -2.62 2.02 9.87
N PHE A 96 -1.32 2.04 9.60
CA PHE A 96 -0.40 0.92 9.88
C PHE A 96 0.30 1.02 11.25
N HIS A 97 -0.04 2.03 12.05
CA HIS A 97 0.55 2.31 13.37
C HIS A 97 2.08 2.39 13.34
N LEU A 98 2.64 3.20 12.42
CA LEU A 98 4.07 3.35 12.19
C LEU A 98 4.62 4.56 12.96
N PRO A 99 5.20 4.39 14.17
CA PRO A 99 5.78 5.51 14.91
C PRO A 99 7.04 6.07 14.24
N ALA A 100 7.76 5.23 13.48
CA ALA A 100 8.91 5.61 12.68
C ALA A 100 9.00 4.69 11.46
N TYR A 101 9.34 5.25 10.30
CA TYR A 101 9.51 4.51 9.06
C TYR A 101 10.50 5.24 8.15
N GLN A 102 11.08 4.48 7.22
CA GLN A 102 11.86 5.04 6.12
C GLN A 102 10.98 5.05 4.87
N LEU A 103 10.82 6.23 4.26
CA LEU A 103 10.15 6.37 2.97
C LEU A 103 11.11 5.94 1.86
N ALA A 104 10.65 5.08 0.96
CA ALA A 104 11.35 4.72 -0.25
C ALA A 104 10.40 4.82 -1.44
N ARG A 105 10.94 5.18 -2.61
CA ARG A 105 10.21 5.11 -3.87
C ARG A 105 10.52 3.77 -4.52
N ASP A 106 9.53 3.19 -5.16
CA ASP A 106 9.66 1.93 -5.89
C ASP A 106 9.01 2.08 -7.26
N GLU A 107 9.76 1.80 -8.31
CA GLU A 107 9.28 1.90 -9.70
C GLU A 107 8.20 0.86 -10.01
N HIS A 108 8.07 -0.20 -9.20
CA HIS A 108 6.96 -1.16 -9.31
C HIS A 108 5.61 -0.58 -8.86
N TYR A 109 5.60 0.54 -8.13
CA TYR A 109 4.38 1.19 -7.62
C TYR A 109 4.10 2.49 -8.37
N GLN A 110 3.98 2.41 -9.68
CA GLN A 110 3.55 3.54 -10.51
C GLN A 110 2.05 3.42 -10.84
N CYS A 111 1.31 4.48 -10.54
CA CYS A 111 -0.08 4.67 -10.91
C CYS A 111 -0.23 5.19 -12.34
N ALA A 112 -1.47 5.34 -12.81
CA ALA A 112 -1.79 5.87 -14.13
C ALA A 112 -1.21 7.28 -14.39
N GLY A 113 -1.13 8.14 -13.35
CA GLY A 113 -0.51 9.46 -13.47
C GLY A 113 1.03 9.42 -13.48
N CYS A 114 1.60 8.28 -13.10
CA CYS A 114 3.00 8.11 -12.84
C CYS A 114 3.71 7.20 -13.88
N ASN A 115 2.98 6.29 -14.54
CA ASN A 115 3.40 5.49 -15.70
C ASN A 115 2.73 6.00 -16.99
N SER A 116 3.51 6.47 -17.97
CA SER A 116 2.97 6.99 -19.24
C SER A 116 2.41 5.92 -20.17
N GLU A 117 2.81 4.66 -19.98
CA GLU A 117 2.40 3.52 -20.79
C GLU A 117 1.22 2.75 -20.14
N TYR A 118 0.59 3.34 -19.13
CA TYR A 118 -0.50 2.71 -18.41
C TYR A 118 -1.73 2.51 -19.31
N ILE A 119 -2.35 1.33 -19.21
CA ILE A 119 -3.57 0.97 -19.93
C ILE A 119 -4.61 0.52 -18.92
N ASP A 120 -5.79 1.14 -18.98
CA ASP A 120 -6.99 0.77 -18.23
C ASP A 120 -7.92 0.02 -19.19
N PHE A 121 -8.41 -1.16 -18.81
CA PHE A 121 -9.21 -2.03 -19.68
C PHE A 121 -10.70 -2.05 -19.33
#